data_AF-A0A4Q3ZGH9-F1
#
_entry.id   AF-A0A4Q3ZGH9-F1
#
_cell.length_a   1.000
_cell.length_b   1.000
_cell.length_c   1.000
_cell.angle_alpha   90.00
_cell.angle_beta   90.00
_cell.angle_gamma   90.00
#
_symmetry.space_group_name_H-M   'P 1'
#
loop_
_entity.id
_entity.type
_entity.pdbx_description
1 polymer ?
#
loop_
_entity_poly.entity_id
_entity_poly.type
_entity_poly.pdbx_seq_one_letter_code
_entity_poly.pdbx_strand_id
1 'polypeptide(L)'
;MTILRTLPALAIGAMLSSAAAPVAAQRGNAAKCTSGWAGTIQYSRNQANSDSKTVTRLSGKGTQTTDWSLKANYTAQIAVRPAADAEYSTGLANINASSVSTETVAANDRDICPHQRVSQGMSGNFVSKSETRAGGSGLEAGVDVTTDTDTYTVSVRLPEVNGTVSGSDSASFSGQCKAKEATSKSIADLPTTIDAIRFSTDGEERLNPGDPNRLTGSFSKSAYGVTETLSWNLRRCGPALRLVEVKFEDMRFPTWEAWQEITEQTGTIDGNIVRIKAIVANDGPDERAATVKFRETYKGDKWDAAKPDAPIEEVSVVVPSGEQREVTFQWDSSGYAWFDDGRPRLVQRIRAELEDAGKKVDDMTRNLKVAPKPVVLVHGLWSNWRTWEPWQNILTTSHSYDWKAFPVGEKPEHGRMSTGEEPGTLGPTNTIVQNADQLGRYVEYAQKDRNAWHVDIVAHSMGGLISRRYIHAEMPSFADGKPQVAHLVMLGTPNQGSSCADLMSAALELTGRSMTALQELQTSSVAKFNAVTTERKGVPFSVLAGTIVPPVCRIFSMNDGVVAPMSAIWTIADNVQQRVLHTD
;
A
#
# COMPACT_ATOMS: atom_id res chain seq x y z
N MET A 1 42.10 50.95 31.77
CA MET A 1 42.32 52.38 31.43
C MET A 1 41.82 52.58 30.01
N THR A 2 40.88 53.53 29.81
CA THR A 2 40.56 54.21 28.52
C THR A 2 39.97 53.31 27.41
N ILE A 3 38.65 53.16 27.23
CA ILE A 3 37.59 54.08 26.76
C ILE A 3 37.84 54.72 25.38
N LEU A 4 36.77 54.69 24.57
CA LEU A 4 36.29 55.62 23.52
C LEU A 4 36.35 55.07 22.08
N ARG A 5 35.18 54.76 21.46
CA ARG A 5 34.26 55.66 20.72
C ARG A 5 34.82 55.94 19.30
N THR A 6 34.12 55.91 18.17
CA THR A 6 32.69 56.09 17.80
C THR A 6 32.63 55.91 16.26
N LEU A 7 31.51 55.51 15.65
CA LEU A 7 30.54 56.37 14.90
C LEU A 7 29.82 55.45 13.86
N PRO A 8 28.72 55.85 13.18
CA PRO A 8 27.38 56.15 13.70
C PRO A 8 26.28 55.42 12.88
N ALA A 9 25.03 55.62 13.31
CA ALA A 9 23.82 55.09 12.69
C ALA A 9 23.44 55.79 11.38
N LEU A 10 22.79 55.05 10.46
CA LEU A 10 21.78 55.58 9.55
C LEU A 10 20.55 54.66 9.57
N ALA A 11 19.40 55.27 9.86
CA ALA A 11 18.11 54.63 10.01
C ALA A 11 17.50 54.22 8.66
N ILE A 12 16.87 53.05 8.63
CA ILE A 12 15.83 52.71 7.64
C ILE A 12 14.59 52.33 8.44
N GLY A 13 13.54 53.12 8.25
CA GLY A 13 12.25 52.95 8.91
C GLY A 13 11.60 51.63 8.52
N ALA A 14 11.28 50.82 9.52
CA ALA A 14 10.36 49.71 9.37
C ALA A 14 8.93 50.27 9.41
N MET A 15 8.25 50.23 8.27
CA MET A 15 6.79 50.36 8.24
C MET A 15 6.19 49.16 8.98
N LEU A 16 5.44 49.46 10.05
CA LEU A 16 4.58 48.53 10.76
C LEU A 16 3.51 48.00 9.81
N SER A 17 3.69 46.81 9.26
CA SER A 17 2.57 45.99 8.82
C SER A 17 2.05 45.23 10.03
N SER A 18 0.80 45.50 10.38
CA SER A 18 0.05 44.81 11.41
C SER A 18 -0.06 43.33 11.05
N ALA A 19 0.83 42.51 11.61
CA ALA A 19 0.58 41.08 11.72
C ALA A 19 -0.66 40.93 12.60
N ALA A 20 -1.78 40.56 11.98
CA ALA A 20 -2.92 40.04 12.72
C ALA A 20 -2.40 38.83 13.50
N ALA A 21 -2.32 38.99 14.83
CA ALA A 21 -2.13 37.87 15.73
C ALA A 21 -3.16 36.79 15.37
N PRO A 22 -2.80 35.50 15.42
CA PRO A 22 -3.80 34.46 15.28
C PRO A 22 -4.84 34.73 16.36
N VAL A 23 -6.07 35.04 15.92
CA VAL A 23 -7.21 35.08 16.81
C VAL A 23 -7.27 33.69 17.41
N ALA A 24 -6.85 33.58 18.67
CA ALA A 24 -7.05 32.40 19.47
C ALA A 24 -8.56 32.15 19.42
N ALA A 25 -8.97 31.15 18.64
CA ALA A 25 -10.33 30.64 18.70
C ALA A 25 -10.61 30.40 20.18
N GLN A 26 -11.59 31.12 20.72
CA GLN A 26 -12.06 30.91 22.07
C GLN A 26 -12.33 29.41 22.20
N ARG A 27 -11.49 28.74 23.01
CA ARG A 27 -11.67 27.36 23.41
C ARG A 27 -13.01 27.27 24.12
N GLY A 28 -14.04 26.84 23.41
CA GLY A 28 -15.29 26.44 24.04
C GLY A 28 -14.97 25.28 24.97
N ASN A 29 -15.22 25.45 26.26
CA ASN A 29 -15.28 24.33 27.20
C ASN A 29 -16.30 23.33 26.65
N ALA A 30 -15.85 22.24 26.03
CA ALA A 30 -16.72 21.10 25.77
C ALA A 30 -17.28 20.65 27.13
N ALA A 31 -18.59 20.68 27.29
CA ALA A 31 -19.21 20.31 28.56
C ALA A 31 -18.81 18.88 28.94
N LYS A 32 -18.32 18.69 30.18
CA LYS A 32 -18.04 17.36 30.73
C LYS A 32 -19.35 16.58 30.81
N CYS A 33 -19.44 15.44 30.14
CA CYS A 33 -20.64 14.62 30.21
C CYS A 33 -20.63 13.74 31.46
N THR A 34 -21.77 13.62 32.13
CA THR A 34 -21.93 12.88 33.39
C THR A 34 -22.32 11.40 33.18
N SER A 35 -22.43 10.92 31.94
CA SER A 35 -22.63 9.49 31.69
C SER A 35 -21.33 8.71 31.89
N GLY A 36 -21.43 7.42 32.23
CA GLY A 36 -20.31 6.49 32.12
C GLY A 36 -19.76 6.39 30.69
N TRP A 37 -18.63 5.70 30.54
CA TRP A 37 -18.00 5.47 29.24
C TRP A 37 -18.74 4.40 28.46
N ALA A 38 -18.81 4.59 27.14
CA ALA A 38 -19.32 3.61 26.19
C ALA A 38 -18.30 3.41 25.07
N GLY A 39 -18.21 2.22 24.51
CA GLY A 39 -17.28 1.98 23.43
C GLY A 39 -16.81 0.54 23.36
N THR A 40 -15.58 0.37 22.89
CA THR A 40 -14.99 -0.95 22.67
C THR A 40 -13.57 -0.99 23.18
N ILE A 41 -13.25 -2.07 23.89
CA ILE A 41 -11.89 -2.40 24.31
C ILE A 41 -11.53 -3.74 23.67
N GLN A 42 -10.31 -3.87 23.16
CA GLN A 42 -9.73 -5.14 22.77
C GLN A 42 -8.56 -5.45 23.69
N TYR A 43 -8.51 -6.68 24.17
CA TYR A 43 -7.43 -7.20 24.96
C TYR A 43 -6.82 -8.41 24.26
N SER A 44 -5.49 -8.46 24.19
CA SER A 44 -4.77 -9.65 23.73
C SER A 44 -3.60 -9.98 24.66
N ARG A 45 -3.34 -11.27 24.84
CA ARG A 45 -2.18 -11.82 25.52
C ARG A 45 -1.57 -12.91 24.66
N ASN A 46 -0.36 -12.66 24.19
CA ASN A 46 0.40 -13.58 23.34
C ASN A 46 1.63 -14.06 24.11
N GLN A 47 1.85 -15.36 24.15
CA GLN A 47 3.00 -15.99 24.79
C GLN A 47 3.71 -16.92 23.81
N ALA A 48 5.02 -16.76 23.71
CA ALA A 48 5.89 -17.64 22.94
C ALA A 48 7.16 -17.92 23.73
N ASN A 49 7.31 -19.16 24.20
CA ASN A 49 8.48 -19.61 24.92
C ASN A 49 9.00 -20.90 24.29
N SER A 50 10.31 -21.07 24.31
CA SER A 50 10.96 -22.32 23.92
C SER A 50 12.19 -22.54 24.78
N ASP A 51 12.47 -23.81 25.09
CA ASP A 51 13.68 -24.22 25.77
C ASP A 51 14.23 -25.48 25.09
N SER A 52 15.55 -25.63 25.11
CA SER A 52 16.24 -26.78 24.51
C SER A 52 17.37 -27.19 25.43
N LYS A 53 17.30 -28.43 25.92
CA LYS A 53 18.27 -28.97 26.87
C LYS A 53 18.82 -30.30 26.39
N THR A 54 20.15 -30.38 26.24
CA THR A 54 20.86 -31.64 25.96
C THR A 54 21.58 -32.14 27.21
N VAL A 55 21.36 -33.39 27.56
CA VAL A 55 22.04 -34.09 28.67
C VAL A 55 22.68 -35.39 28.18
N THR A 56 23.81 -35.76 28.76
CA THR A 56 24.40 -37.09 28.55
C THR A 56 23.50 -38.14 29.19
N ARG A 57 23.24 -39.25 28.49
CA ARG A 57 22.43 -40.33 29.05
C ARG A 57 23.15 -40.99 30.23
N LEU A 58 22.39 -41.57 31.15
CA LEU A 58 22.90 -42.26 32.35
C LEU A 58 23.89 -43.38 32.03
N SER A 59 23.83 -43.96 30.84
CA SER A 59 24.77 -44.97 30.34
C SER A 59 26.15 -44.42 29.94
N GLY A 60 26.29 -43.09 29.81
CA GLY A 60 27.49 -42.42 29.32
C GLY A 60 27.76 -42.58 27.81
N LYS A 61 26.90 -43.30 27.08
CA LYS A 61 27.11 -43.72 25.68
C LYS A 61 26.22 -43.00 24.66
N GLY A 62 25.64 -41.87 25.04
CA GLY A 62 24.65 -41.18 24.23
C GLY A 62 24.23 -39.83 24.79
N THR A 63 23.41 -39.12 24.03
CA THR A 63 22.80 -37.84 24.43
C THR A 63 21.28 -37.91 24.33
N GLN A 64 20.62 -37.09 25.13
CA GLN A 64 19.20 -36.85 25.08
C GLN A 64 18.98 -35.34 24.98
N THR A 65 18.30 -34.91 23.94
CA THR A 65 17.87 -33.52 23.76
C THR A 65 16.37 -33.45 24.01
N THR A 66 15.96 -32.55 24.89
CA THR A 66 14.56 -32.19 25.12
C THR A 66 14.34 -30.79 24.59
N ASP A 67 13.52 -30.68 23.55
CA ASP A 67 13.06 -29.42 22.96
C ASP A 67 11.62 -29.17 23.41
N TRP A 68 11.39 -28.09 24.13
CA TRP A 68 10.05 -27.67 24.55
C TRP A 68 9.67 -26.35 23.88
N SER A 69 8.41 -26.24 23.46
CA SER A 69 7.85 -25.00 22.95
C SER A 69 6.41 -24.81 23.43
N LEU A 70 6.06 -23.57 23.73
CA LEU A 70 4.71 -23.14 24.08
C LEU A 70 4.33 -21.94 23.24
N LYS A 71 3.15 -22.02 22.63
CA LYS A 71 2.46 -20.89 22.01
C LYS A 71 1.09 -20.75 22.64
N ALA A 72 0.79 -19.64 23.28
CA ALA A 72 -0.52 -19.35 23.84
C ALA A 72 -1.02 -18.00 23.36
N ASN A 73 -2.28 -17.93 22.96
CA ASN A 73 -2.96 -16.73 22.52
C ASN A 73 -4.28 -16.62 23.27
N TYR A 74 -4.54 -15.44 23.84
CA TYR A 74 -5.80 -15.09 24.47
C TYR A 74 -6.24 -13.77 23.87
N THR A 75 -7.49 -13.69 23.45
CA THR A 75 -8.10 -12.50 22.86
C THR A 75 -9.46 -12.26 23.47
N ALA A 76 -9.77 -11.00 23.76
CA ALA A 76 -11.08 -10.59 24.24
C ALA A 76 -11.50 -9.28 23.59
N GLN A 77 -12.73 -9.23 23.09
CA GLN A 77 -13.38 -8.00 22.65
C GLN A 77 -14.45 -7.64 23.68
N ILE A 78 -14.33 -6.46 24.29
CA ILE A 78 -15.23 -5.98 25.34
C ILE A 78 -16.06 -4.82 24.80
N ALA A 79 -17.38 -4.98 24.82
CA ALA A 79 -18.34 -3.92 24.61
C ALA A 79 -18.55 -3.16 25.93
N VAL A 80 -18.11 -1.91 25.98
CA VAL A 80 -18.23 -1.06 27.16
C VAL A 80 -19.55 -0.31 27.12
N ARG A 81 -20.30 -0.42 28.22
CA ARG A 81 -21.59 0.24 28.41
C ARG A 81 -21.51 1.20 29.60
N PRO A 82 -22.18 2.35 29.50
CA PRO A 82 -22.18 3.32 30.58
C PRO A 82 -22.90 2.72 31.80
N ALA A 83 -22.27 2.78 32.97
CA ALA A 83 -22.94 2.48 34.22
C ALA A 83 -23.71 3.73 34.72
N ALA A 84 -24.53 3.52 35.75
CA ALA A 84 -25.24 4.62 36.42
C ALA A 84 -24.28 5.61 37.11
N ASP A 85 -23.09 5.13 37.49
CA ASP A 85 -21.97 5.94 37.96
C ASP A 85 -21.07 6.31 36.78
N ALA A 86 -20.62 7.57 36.73
CA ALA A 86 -19.81 8.12 35.66
C ALA A 86 -18.36 7.63 35.65
N GLU A 87 -17.87 7.07 36.77
CA GLU A 87 -16.51 6.52 36.90
C GLU A 87 -16.45 5.02 36.57
N TYR A 88 -17.60 4.33 36.59
CA TYR A 88 -17.69 2.91 36.32
C TYR A 88 -18.31 2.62 34.95
N SER A 89 -17.94 1.50 34.36
CA SER A 89 -18.59 1.00 33.14
C SER A 89 -18.72 -0.52 33.19
N THR A 90 -19.79 -1.05 32.62
CA THR A 90 -19.98 -2.49 32.52
C THR A 90 -19.52 -2.97 31.17
N GLY A 91 -18.89 -4.14 31.12
CA GLY A 91 -18.40 -4.75 29.89
C GLY A 91 -19.15 -6.03 29.57
N LEU A 92 -19.40 -6.30 28.30
CA LEU A 92 -19.68 -7.65 27.80
C LEU A 92 -18.53 -8.11 26.93
N ALA A 93 -17.89 -9.21 27.31
CA ALA A 93 -16.71 -9.74 26.65
C ALA A 93 -17.02 -10.98 25.82
N ASN A 94 -16.47 -11.00 24.60
CA ASN A 94 -16.33 -12.18 23.77
C ASN A 94 -14.86 -12.62 23.83
N ILE A 95 -14.61 -13.80 24.38
CA ILE A 95 -13.27 -14.30 24.71
C ILE A 95 -12.98 -15.54 23.86
N ASN A 96 -11.77 -15.59 23.32
CA ASN A 96 -11.22 -16.76 22.66
C ASN A 96 -9.76 -16.97 23.11
N ALA A 97 -9.46 -18.19 23.55
CA ALA A 97 -8.15 -18.56 24.04
C ALA A 97 -7.72 -19.91 23.46
N SER A 98 -6.45 -20.01 23.11
CA SER A 98 -5.83 -21.23 22.61
C SER A 98 -4.38 -21.34 23.08
N SER A 99 -3.94 -22.54 23.39
CA SER A 99 -2.52 -22.81 23.62
C SER A 99 -2.09 -24.15 23.08
N VAL A 100 -0.85 -24.23 22.61
CA VAL A 100 -0.21 -25.46 22.17
C VAL A 100 1.15 -25.56 22.85
N SER A 101 1.33 -26.59 23.65
CA SER A 101 2.61 -27.01 24.22
C SER A 101 3.10 -28.24 23.47
N THR A 102 4.35 -28.25 23.04
CA THR A 102 4.98 -29.40 22.38
C THR A 102 6.33 -29.66 23.02
N GLU A 103 6.51 -30.87 23.51
CA GLU A 103 7.79 -31.38 23.99
C GLU A 103 8.27 -32.48 23.04
N THR A 104 9.48 -32.34 22.51
CA THR A 104 10.15 -33.36 21.71
C THR A 104 11.39 -33.84 22.45
N VAL A 105 11.45 -35.13 22.73
CA VAL A 105 12.63 -35.78 23.32
C VAL A 105 13.29 -36.63 22.27
N ALA A 106 14.47 -36.22 21.82
CA ALA A 106 15.31 -36.97 20.91
C ALA A 106 16.45 -37.64 21.70
N ALA A 107 16.45 -38.98 21.74
CA ALA A 107 17.49 -39.76 22.38
C ALA A 107 18.37 -40.45 21.33
N ASN A 108 19.69 -40.33 21.46
CA ASN A 108 20.67 -40.97 20.59
C ASN A 108 21.69 -41.74 21.45
N ASP A 109 21.84 -43.03 21.18
CA ASP A 109 22.72 -43.94 21.91
C ASP A 109 23.64 -44.71 20.96
N ARG A 110 24.81 -45.10 21.47
CA ARG A 110 25.66 -46.12 20.84
C ARG A 110 25.77 -47.32 21.75
N ASP A 111 25.31 -48.47 21.28
CA ASP A 111 25.45 -49.72 22.02
C ASP A 111 25.82 -50.88 21.11
N ILE A 112 26.18 -52.01 21.71
CA ILE A 112 26.57 -53.22 20.99
C ILE A 112 25.40 -54.20 21.04
N CYS A 113 24.85 -54.55 19.87
CA CYS A 113 23.75 -55.52 19.81
C CYS A 113 24.25 -56.92 20.24
N PRO A 114 23.56 -57.61 21.19
CA PRO A 114 24.06 -58.83 21.84
C PRO A 114 24.53 -59.96 20.92
N HIS A 115 23.99 -60.05 19.69
CA HIS A 115 24.30 -61.11 18.72
C HIS A 115 25.20 -60.66 17.55
N GLN A 116 25.46 -59.37 17.38
CA GLN A 116 26.20 -58.84 16.23
C GLN A 116 27.62 -58.37 16.60
N ARG A 117 27.89 -58.08 17.89
CA ARG A 117 29.20 -57.61 18.41
C ARG A 117 29.78 -56.37 17.70
N VAL A 118 28.97 -55.64 16.92
CA VAL A 118 29.31 -54.37 16.27
C VAL A 118 28.57 -53.25 16.98
N SER A 119 29.22 -52.10 17.16
CA SER A 119 28.59 -50.90 17.72
C SER A 119 27.60 -50.32 16.72
N GLN A 120 26.37 -50.09 17.17
CA GLN A 120 25.28 -49.55 16.36
C GLN A 120 24.72 -48.28 16.99
N GLY A 121 24.42 -47.29 16.14
CA GLY A 121 23.69 -46.10 16.54
C GLY A 121 22.20 -46.40 16.67
N MET A 122 21.62 -46.03 17.81
CA MET A 122 20.21 -46.18 18.11
C MET A 122 19.62 -44.81 18.37
N SER A 123 18.44 -44.53 17.81
CA SER A 123 17.70 -43.31 18.13
C SER A 123 16.25 -43.59 18.46
N GLY A 124 15.69 -42.71 19.28
CA GLY A 124 14.26 -42.64 19.58
C GLY A 124 13.82 -41.18 19.61
N ASN A 125 12.66 -40.91 19.01
CA ASN A 125 12.04 -39.59 19.05
C ASN A 125 10.67 -39.70 19.70
N PHE A 126 10.44 -38.91 20.74
CA PHE A 126 9.18 -38.90 21.50
C PHE A 126 8.60 -37.50 21.42
N VAL A 127 7.34 -37.38 20.99
CA VAL A 127 6.66 -36.09 20.89
C VAL A 127 5.42 -36.14 21.76
N SER A 128 5.36 -35.27 22.77
CA SER A 128 4.16 -35.01 23.56
C SER A 128 3.61 -33.64 23.19
N LYS A 129 2.31 -33.59 22.89
CA LYS A 129 1.60 -32.36 22.53
C LYS A 129 0.40 -32.20 23.45
N SER A 130 0.19 -30.99 23.95
CA SER A 130 -1.02 -30.59 24.66
C SER A 130 -1.61 -29.35 24.00
N GLU A 131 -2.92 -29.38 23.74
CA GLU A 131 -3.69 -28.27 23.20
C GLU A 131 -4.78 -27.86 24.19
N THR A 132 -4.91 -26.56 24.45
CA THR A 132 -6.01 -26.00 25.23
C THR A 132 -6.82 -25.06 24.35
N ARG A 133 -8.14 -25.11 24.46
CA ARG A 133 -9.08 -24.22 23.76
C ARG A 133 -10.17 -23.79 24.72
N ALA A 134 -10.43 -22.50 24.84
CA ALA A 134 -11.53 -21.98 25.64
C ALA A 134 -12.17 -20.78 24.96
N GLY A 135 -13.44 -20.56 25.23
CA GLY A 135 -14.13 -19.40 24.69
C GLY A 135 -15.50 -19.20 25.33
N GLY A 136 -15.98 -17.98 25.24
CA GLY A 136 -17.30 -17.60 25.74
C GLY A 136 -17.72 -16.27 25.14
N SER A 137 -19.02 -16.08 24.97
CA SER A 137 -19.60 -14.87 24.40
C SER A 137 -20.57 -14.23 25.39
N GLY A 138 -20.66 -12.91 25.37
CA GLY A 138 -21.53 -12.14 26.26
C GLY A 138 -21.21 -12.31 27.75
N LEU A 139 -19.95 -12.57 28.10
CA LEU A 139 -19.52 -12.74 29.48
C LEU A 139 -19.37 -11.38 30.17
N GLU A 140 -19.82 -11.25 31.42
CA GLU A 140 -19.65 -10.00 32.16
C GLU A 140 -18.16 -9.69 32.41
N ALA A 141 -17.73 -8.50 32.01
CA ALA A 141 -16.39 -7.99 32.24
C ALA A 141 -16.45 -6.68 33.03
N GLY A 142 -15.52 -6.51 33.97
CA GLY A 142 -15.34 -5.24 34.67
C GLY A 142 -14.52 -4.28 33.82
N VAL A 143 -14.99 -3.03 33.68
CA VAL A 143 -14.26 -1.96 33.00
C VAL A 143 -14.20 -0.75 33.93
N ASP A 144 -12.99 -0.27 34.19
CA ASP A 144 -12.74 0.90 35.02
C ASP A 144 -11.97 1.93 34.20
N VAL A 145 -12.46 3.17 34.19
CA VAL A 145 -11.85 4.27 33.43
C VAL A 145 -11.79 5.48 34.34
N THR A 146 -10.64 5.64 34.99
CA THR A 146 -10.40 6.78 35.88
C THR A 146 -9.73 7.91 35.10
N THR A 147 -10.26 9.13 35.22
CA THR A 147 -9.68 10.32 34.59
C THR A 147 -9.17 11.28 35.65
N ASP A 148 -7.94 11.76 35.51
CA ASP A 148 -7.39 12.90 36.26
C ASP A 148 -7.47 14.18 35.39
N THR A 149 -6.82 15.25 35.82
CA THR A 149 -6.78 16.57 35.17
C THR A 149 -6.21 16.52 33.75
N ASP A 150 -5.10 15.79 33.55
CA ASP A 150 -4.40 15.69 32.25
C ASP A 150 -4.24 14.26 31.73
N THR A 151 -4.45 13.24 32.58
CA THR A 151 -4.24 11.83 32.22
C THR A 151 -5.44 10.94 32.57
N TYR A 152 -5.43 9.70 32.09
CA TYR A 152 -6.45 8.71 32.40
C TYR A 152 -5.86 7.29 32.47
N THR A 153 -6.54 6.39 33.17
CA THR A 153 -6.25 4.95 33.19
C THR A 153 -7.41 4.17 32.58
N VAL A 154 -7.10 3.06 31.93
CA VAL A 154 -8.10 2.08 31.49
C VAL A 154 -7.74 0.72 32.07
N SER A 155 -8.68 0.11 32.80
CA SER A 155 -8.51 -1.21 33.39
C SER A 155 -9.63 -2.16 32.98
N VAL A 156 -9.27 -3.43 32.77
CA VAL A 156 -10.22 -4.50 32.47
C VAL A 156 -10.07 -5.67 33.43
N ARG A 157 -11.21 -6.28 33.76
CA ARG A 157 -11.31 -7.55 34.50
C ARG A 157 -12.15 -8.53 33.69
N LEU A 158 -11.50 -9.50 33.08
CA LEU A 158 -12.13 -10.56 32.33
C LEU A 158 -12.42 -11.76 33.24
N PRO A 159 -13.59 -12.41 33.10
CA PRO A 159 -13.96 -13.55 33.94
C PRO A 159 -13.19 -14.82 33.56
N GLU A 160 -13.32 -15.84 34.40
CA GLU A 160 -12.87 -17.21 34.07
C GLU A 160 -13.69 -17.76 32.90
N VAL A 161 -13.04 -18.58 32.06
CA VAL A 161 -13.67 -19.16 30.86
C VAL A 161 -13.45 -20.66 30.83
N ASN A 162 -14.54 -21.40 30.61
CA ASN A 162 -14.50 -22.86 30.46
C ASN A 162 -13.93 -23.24 29.08
N GLY A 163 -13.21 -24.35 29.03
CA GLY A 163 -12.60 -24.87 27.81
C GLY A 163 -12.34 -26.36 27.86
N THR A 164 -11.58 -26.83 26.89
CA THR A 164 -11.10 -28.21 26.81
C THR A 164 -9.58 -28.25 26.67
N VAL A 165 -8.97 -29.29 27.23
CA VAL A 165 -7.58 -29.66 27.00
C VAL A 165 -7.53 -31.03 26.37
N SER A 166 -6.74 -31.17 25.31
CA SER A 166 -6.47 -32.43 24.64
C SER A 166 -4.98 -32.61 24.43
N GLY A 167 -4.57 -33.76 23.94
CA GLY A 167 -3.16 -34.01 23.71
C GLY A 167 -2.88 -35.24 22.88
N SER A 168 -1.61 -35.47 22.60
CA SER A 168 -1.15 -36.66 21.90
C SER A 168 0.28 -36.98 22.26
N ASP A 169 0.56 -38.27 22.39
CA ASP A 169 1.91 -38.79 22.58
C ASP A 169 2.27 -39.71 21.41
N SER A 170 3.44 -39.51 20.83
CA SER A 170 3.98 -40.39 19.79
C SER A 170 5.43 -40.76 20.06
N ALA A 171 5.82 -41.96 19.63
CA ALA A 171 7.17 -42.46 19.74
C ALA A 171 7.60 -43.15 18.43
N SER A 172 8.77 -42.80 17.93
CA SER A 172 9.41 -43.47 16.80
C SER A 172 10.82 -43.90 17.15
N PHE A 173 11.31 -44.96 16.49
CA PHE A 173 12.58 -45.58 16.82
C PHE A 173 13.34 -45.92 15.54
N SER A 174 14.66 -45.79 15.58
CA SER A 174 15.57 -46.23 14.50
C SER A 174 16.80 -46.93 15.06
N GLY A 175 17.34 -47.87 14.30
CA GLY A 175 18.58 -48.59 14.63
C GLY A 175 18.52 -49.50 15.86
N GLN A 176 17.33 -49.80 16.40
CA GLN A 176 17.18 -50.64 17.60
C GLN A 176 17.63 -52.09 17.34
N CYS A 177 18.37 -52.71 18.27
CA CYS A 177 18.83 -54.10 18.14
C CYS A 177 17.69 -55.13 18.04
N LYS A 178 16.51 -54.81 18.60
CA LYS A 178 15.25 -55.48 18.35
C LYS A 178 14.30 -54.44 17.76
N ALA A 179 13.70 -54.74 16.62
CA ALA A 179 12.75 -53.84 15.98
C ALA A 179 11.65 -53.44 16.98
N LYS A 180 11.40 -52.13 17.08
CA LYS A 180 10.32 -51.54 17.85
C LYS A 180 9.37 -50.84 16.89
N GLU A 181 8.08 -51.06 17.06
CA GLU A 181 7.05 -50.37 16.29
C GLU A 181 6.86 -48.95 16.82
N ALA A 182 6.55 -48.03 15.91
CA ALA A 182 6.16 -46.68 16.29
C ALA A 182 4.77 -46.71 16.95
N THR A 183 4.57 -45.86 17.96
CA THR A 183 3.28 -45.74 18.65
C THR A 183 2.77 -44.31 18.57
N SER A 184 1.45 -44.16 18.54
CA SER A 184 0.76 -42.88 18.61
C SER A 184 -0.51 -43.05 19.41
N LYS A 185 -0.73 -42.18 20.39
CA LYS A 185 -1.93 -42.15 21.24
C LYS A 185 -2.47 -40.74 21.27
N SER A 186 -3.78 -40.61 21.12
CA SER A 186 -4.49 -39.35 21.32
C SER A 186 -5.18 -39.37 22.68
N ILE A 187 -5.16 -38.22 23.36
CA ILE A 187 -5.87 -37.96 24.61
C ILE A 187 -7.10 -37.13 24.22
N ALA A 188 -8.28 -37.66 24.53
CA ALA A 188 -9.54 -36.98 24.25
C ALA A 188 -9.69 -35.68 25.06
N ASP A 189 -10.58 -34.81 24.59
CA ASP A 189 -10.89 -33.54 25.24
C ASP A 189 -11.36 -33.74 26.69
N LEU A 190 -10.64 -33.15 27.63
CA LEU A 190 -10.97 -33.07 29.05
C LEU A 190 -11.40 -31.63 29.39
N PRO A 191 -12.44 -31.43 30.21
CA PRO A 191 -12.85 -30.09 30.67
C PRO A 191 -11.71 -29.39 31.43
N THR A 192 -11.56 -28.08 31.20
CA THR A 192 -10.60 -27.22 31.91
C THR A 192 -11.16 -25.79 32.05
N THR A 193 -10.50 -24.96 32.84
CA THR A 193 -10.84 -23.55 33.06
C THR A 193 -9.61 -22.67 32.86
N ILE A 194 -9.80 -21.50 32.24
CA ILE A 194 -8.78 -20.45 32.15
C ILE A 194 -9.10 -19.37 33.16
N ASP A 195 -8.10 -19.03 33.98
CA ASP A 195 -8.22 -18.05 35.06
C ASP A 195 -8.62 -16.65 34.56
N ALA A 196 -9.31 -15.91 35.43
CA ALA A 196 -9.66 -14.52 35.20
C ALA A 196 -8.41 -13.64 34.97
N ILE A 197 -8.53 -12.68 34.04
CA ILE A 197 -7.44 -11.76 33.71
C ILE A 197 -7.76 -10.37 34.23
N ARG A 198 -6.74 -9.69 34.79
CA ARG A 198 -6.78 -8.28 35.15
C ARG A 198 -5.63 -7.57 34.47
N PHE A 199 -5.93 -6.49 33.76
CA PHE A 199 -4.93 -5.69 33.08
C PHE A 199 -5.30 -4.21 33.18
N SER A 200 -4.30 -3.35 33.36
CA SER A 200 -4.48 -1.91 33.48
C SER A 200 -3.35 -1.19 32.78
N THR A 201 -3.66 -0.02 32.22
CA THR A 201 -2.63 0.93 31.78
C THR A 201 -1.88 1.53 32.98
N ASP A 202 -0.75 2.19 32.70
CA ASP A 202 0.09 2.83 33.71
C ASP A 202 -0.39 4.23 34.12
N GLY A 203 -1.37 4.80 33.40
CA GLY A 203 -1.96 6.09 33.69
C GLY A 203 -1.19 7.28 33.13
N GLU A 204 -0.23 7.03 32.22
CA GLU A 204 0.48 8.09 31.51
C GLU A 204 -0.29 8.59 30.28
N GLU A 205 -1.43 7.97 29.94
CA GLU A 205 -2.22 8.34 28.77
C GLU A 205 -2.86 9.72 28.92
N ARG A 206 -2.62 10.60 27.94
CA ARG A 206 -3.06 12.00 27.99
C ARG A 206 -4.48 12.19 27.47
N LEU A 207 -5.28 12.93 28.22
CA LEU A 207 -6.55 13.45 27.75
C LEU A 207 -6.33 14.47 26.62
N ASN A 208 -7.14 14.39 25.56
CA ASN A 208 -7.19 15.44 24.55
C ASN A 208 -8.04 16.61 25.07
N PRO A 209 -7.47 17.80 25.34
CA PRO A 209 -8.24 18.93 25.88
C PRO A 209 -9.31 19.46 24.91
N GLY A 210 -9.14 19.20 23.60
CA GLY A 210 -10.11 19.59 22.57
C GLY A 210 -11.31 18.64 22.47
N ASP A 211 -11.21 17.43 23.01
CA ASP A 211 -12.29 16.43 23.03
C ASP A 211 -12.16 15.50 24.26
N PRO A 212 -12.44 16.01 25.48
CA PRO A 212 -12.25 15.26 26.72
C PRO A 212 -13.25 14.10 26.90
N ASN A 213 -14.26 14.01 26.03
CA ASN A 213 -15.27 12.95 26.05
C ASN A 213 -14.92 11.79 25.11
N ARG A 214 -13.71 11.75 24.53
CA ARG A 214 -13.23 10.65 23.68
C ARG A 214 -11.86 10.18 24.16
N LEU A 215 -11.74 8.87 24.37
CA LEU A 215 -10.47 8.22 24.71
C LEU A 215 -10.16 7.18 23.65
N THR A 216 -8.99 7.30 23.02
CA THR A 216 -8.50 6.30 22.10
C THR A 216 -7.01 6.09 22.34
N GLY A 217 -6.60 4.83 22.37
CA GLY A 217 -5.22 4.49 22.66
C GLY A 217 -4.98 2.99 22.65
N SER A 218 -3.71 2.65 22.82
CA SER A 218 -3.26 1.28 23.01
C SER A 218 -2.08 1.27 23.96
N PHE A 219 -2.06 0.30 24.87
CA PHE A 219 -0.99 0.09 25.84
C PHE A 219 -0.54 -1.36 25.79
N SER A 220 0.77 -1.58 25.73
CA SER A 220 1.36 -2.92 25.66
C SER A 220 2.44 -3.09 26.72
N LYS A 221 2.46 -4.27 27.36
CA LYS A 221 3.49 -4.66 28.32
C LYS A 221 4.04 -6.04 27.97
N SER A 222 5.36 -6.15 27.90
CA SER A 222 6.05 -7.42 27.61
C SER A 222 6.95 -7.82 28.77
N ALA A 223 6.77 -9.05 29.27
CA ALA A 223 7.62 -9.64 30.30
C ALA A 223 7.66 -11.18 30.16
N TYR A 224 8.85 -11.78 30.36
CA TYR A 224 9.04 -13.24 30.39
C TYR A 224 8.48 -14.02 29.18
N GLY A 225 8.51 -13.45 27.98
CA GLY A 225 7.98 -14.07 26.75
C GLY A 225 6.47 -13.94 26.59
N VAL A 226 5.81 -13.18 27.46
CA VAL A 226 4.39 -12.81 27.36
C VAL A 226 4.30 -11.34 26.95
N THR A 227 3.45 -11.03 25.97
CA THR A 227 3.07 -9.68 25.60
C THR A 227 1.57 -9.52 25.75
N GLU A 228 1.17 -8.60 26.63
CA GLU A 228 -0.22 -8.20 26.84
C GLU A 228 -0.44 -6.84 26.18
N THR A 229 -1.57 -6.68 25.50
CA THR A 229 -1.94 -5.44 24.81
C THR A 229 -3.40 -5.14 25.06
N LEU A 230 -3.68 -3.89 25.45
CA LEU A 230 -5.02 -3.35 25.62
C LEU A 230 -5.17 -2.18 24.66
N SER A 231 -6.16 -2.21 23.79
CA SER A 231 -6.52 -1.08 22.93
C SER A 231 -7.97 -0.68 23.16
N TRP A 232 -8.26 0.61 23.07
CA TRP A 232 -9.58 1.12 23.40
C TRP A 232 -9.99 2.27 22.48
N ASN A 233 -11.31 2.37 22.30
CA ASN A 233 -11.98 3.49 21.67
C ASN A 233 -13.29 3.71 22.44
N LEU A 234 -13.26 4.69 23.34
CA LEU A 234 -14.30 5.00 24.30
C LEU A 234 -14.77 6.42 24.10
N ARG A 235 -16.03 6.66 24.42
CA ARG A 235 -16.62 7.99 24.47
C ARG A 235 -17.62 8.14 25.60
N ARG A 236 -17.83 9.38 26.02
CA ARG A 236 -18.99 9.78 26.82
C ARG A 236 -19.99 10.43 25.89
N CYS A 237 -21.26 10.06 26.03
CA CYS A 237 -22.40 10.69 25.37
C CYS A 237 -22.33 10.67 23.83
N GLY A 238 -23.20 9.89 23.22
CA GLY A 238 -23.29 9.79 21.77
C GLY A 238 -24.40 8.84 21.34
N PRO A 239 -24.79 8.88 20.06
CA PRO A 239 -25.70 7.89 19.48
C PRO A 239 -25.07 6.50 19.58
N ALA A 240 -25.87 5.44 19.68
CA ALA A 240 -25.37 4.06 19.86
C ALA A 240 -24.35 3.65 18.78
N LEU A 241 -24.58 4.05 17.53
CA LEU A 241 -23.70 3.78 16.41
C LEU A 241 -22.57 4.83 16.30
N ARG A 242 -21.36 4.39 15.93
CA ARG A 242 -20.22 5.26 15.59
C ARG A 242 -19.24 4.65 14.60
N LEU A 243 -18.44 5.50 13.99
CA LEU A 243 -17.27 5.11 13.21
C LEU A 243 -16.07 4.97 14.14
N VAL A 244 -15.49 3.76 14.17
CA VAL A 244 -14.26 3.46 14.92
C VAL A 244 -13.04 3.90 14.11
N GLU A 245 -13.05 3.57 12.83
CA GLU A 245 -11.90 3.72 11.95
C GLU A 245 -12.34 3.82 10.48
N VAL A 246 -11.56 4.55 9.68
CA VAL A 246 -11.62 4.54 8.22
C VAL A 246 -10.19 4.37 7.72
N LYS A 247 -9.95 3.33 6.91
CA LYS A 247 -8.65 2.96 6.33
C LYS A 247 -8.76 2.78 4.83
N PHE A 248 -7.62 2.87 4.17
CA PHE A 248 -7.48 2.66 2.74
C PHE A 248 -6.45 1.55 2.50
N GLU A 249 -6.70 0.70 1.51
CA GLU A 249 -5.76 -0.31 1.04
C GLU A 249 -5.63 -0.19 -0.48
N ASP A 250 -4.44 -0.44 -1.04
CA ASP A 250 -4.27 -0.74 -2.47
C ASP A 250 -3.62 -2.09 -2.67
N MET A 251 -3.60 -2.57 -3.91
CA MET A 251 -2.92 -3.82 -4.26
C MET A 251 -1.44 -3.57 -4.52
N ARG A 252 -0.61 -4.46 -4.01
CA ARG A 252 0.83 -4.47 -4.25
C ARG A 252 1.16 -5.03 -5.64
N PHE A 253 1.63 -4.18 -6.54
CA PHE A 253 2.14 -4.61 -7.85
C PHE A 253 3.38 -5.53 -7.68
N PRO A 254 3.51 -6.64 -8.43
CA PRO A 254 2.65 -7.12 -9.53
C PRO A 254 1.59 -8.16 -9.11
N THR A 255 1.33 -8.36 -7.82
CA THR A 255 0.44 -9.43 -7.35
C THR A 255 -0.97 -8.89 -7.15
N TRP A 256 -1.88 -9.26 -8.05
CA TRP A 256 -3.30 -8.92 -7.95
C TRP A 256 -3.91 -9.48 -6.64
N GLU A 257 -4.83 -8.74 -6.02
CA GLU A 257 -5.39 -9.02 -4.67
C GLU A 257 -4.38 -9.05 -3.51
N ALA A 258 -3.10 -8.70 -3.69
CA ALA A 258 -2.17 -8.56 -2.58
C ALA A 258 -2.34 -7.19 -1.89
N TRP A 259 -3.42 -7.06 -1.11
CA TRP A 259 -3.78 -5.81 -0.43
C TRP A 259 -2.77 -5.41 0.64
N GLN A 260 -2.45 -4.12 0.67
CA GLN A 260 -1.62 -3.47 1.69
C GLN A 260 -2.29 -2.17 2.14
N GLU A 261 -2.10 -1.81 3.41
CA GLU A 261 -2.61 -0.57 3.95
C GLU A 261 -1.88 0.65 3.37
N ILE A 262 -2.64 1.68 3.00
CA ILE A 262 -2.12 2.96 2.54
C ILE A 262 -1.92 3.88 3.73
N THR A 263 -0.69 4.36 3.90
CA THR A 263 -0.36 5.37 4.90
C THR A 263 -0.49 6.79 4.32
N GLU A 264 -0.71 7.79 5.17
CA GLU A 264 -0.78 9.20 4.73
C GLU A 264 0.52 9.67 4.06
N GLN A 265 1.67 9.08 4.42
CA GLN A 265 2.98 9.45 3.88
C GLN A 265 3.19 8.91 2.46
N THR A 266 2.75 7.68 2.20
CA THR A 266 2.93 7.01 0.91
C THR A 266 1.83 7.38 -0.09
N GLY A 267 0.57 7.37 0.35
CA GLY A 267 -0.56 7.50 -0.55
C GLY A 267 -0.70 6.30 -1.50
N THR A 268 -1.46 6.50 -2.58
CA THR A 268 -1.62 5.56 -3.70
C THR A 268 -1.36 6.28 -5.04
N ILE A 269 -1.40 5.53 -6.14
CA ILE A 269 -1.22 6.06 -7.51
C ILE A 269 -2.57 6.15 -8.21
N ASP A 270 -2.77 7.27 -8.90
CA ASP A 270 -3.90 7.51 -9.79
C ASP A 270 -4.12 6.34 -10.75
N GLY A 271 -5.29 5.72 -10.67
CA GLY A 271 -5.69 4.57 -11.48
C GLY A 271 -5.59 3.24 -10.74
N ASN A 272 -4.97 3.19 -9.55
CA ASN A 272 -5.07 2.02 -8.69
C ASN A 272 -6.50 1.86 -8.18
N ILE A 273 -6.90 0.61 -7.97
CA ILE A 273 -8.10 0.29 -7.19
C ILE A 273 -7.76 0.41 -5.71
N VAL A 274 -8.53 1.24 -5.00
CA VAL A 274 -8.40 1.46 -3.57
C VAL A 274 -9.58 0.81 -2.87
N ARG A 275 -9.30 -0.06 -1.90
CA ARG A 275 -10.32 -0.59 -1.01
C ARG A 275 -10.45 0.34 0.19
N ILE A 276 -11.66 0.88 0.37
CA ILE A 276 -11.98 1.76 1.50
C ILE A 276 -12.70 0.92 2.54
N LYS A 277 -12.15 0.86 3.75
CA LYS A 277 -12.71 0.13 4.89
C LYS A 277 -13.17 1.11 5.95
N ALA A 278 -14.38 0.93 6.45
CA ALA A 278 -14.84 1.61 7.66
C ALA A 278 -15.31 0.59 8.70
N ILE A 279 -14.92 0.79 9.94
CA ILE A 279 -15.36 -0.05 11.06
C ILE A 279 -16.47 0.70 11.79
N VAL A 280 -17.66 0.10 11.82
CA VAL A 280 -18.84 0.61 12.52
C VAL A 280 -19.00 -0.15 13.83
N ALA A 281 -19.11 0.56 14.94
CA ALA A 281 -19.42 -0.02 16.26
C ALA A 281 -20.86 0.31 16.66
N ASN A 282 -21.51 -0.64 17.34
CA ASN A 282 -22.76 -0.42 18.04
C ASN A 282 -22.54 -0.54 19.55
N ASP A 283 -22.44 0.61 20.22
CA ASP A 283 -22.28 0.67 21.66
C ASP A 283 -23.64 0.57 22.40
N GLY A 284 -24.76 0.46 21.66
CA GLY A 284 -26.12 0.38 22.21
C GLY A 284 -26.51 -1.02 22.70
N PRO A 285 -27.61 -1.14 23.47
CA PRO A 285 -28.06 -2.41 24.05
C PRO A 285 -28.76 -3.34 23.04
N ASP A 286 -29.26 -2.78 21.94
CA ASP A 286 -30.00 -3.50 20.90
C ASP A 286 -29.21 -3.54 19.60
N GLU A 287 -29.46 -4.54 18.77
CA GLU A 287 -28.99 -4.59 17.38
C GLU A 287 -29.47 -3.37 16.59
N ARG A 288 -28.60 -2.82 15.74
CA ARG A 288 -28.92 -1.64 14.92
C ARG A 288 -28.47 -1.83 13.47
N ALA A 289 -29.31 -1.37 12.55
CA ALA A 289 -28.92 -1.18 11.17
C ALA A 289 -28.18 0.16 11.04
N ALA A 290 -27.01 0.12 10.42
CA ALA A 290 -26.15 1.24 10.13
C ALA A 290 -26.01 1.41 8.62
N THR A 291 -26.01 2.65 8.15
CA THR A 291 -25.69 2.98 6.76
C THR A 291 -24.50 3.91 6.74
N VAL A 292 -23.43 3.52 6.04
CA VAL A 292 -22.23 4.34 5.85
C VAL A 292 -22.27 4.92 4.44
N LYS A 293 -22.40 6.24 4.34
CA LYS A 293 -22.30 7.00 3.08
C LYS A 293 -20.90 7.54 2.93
N PHE A 294 -20.17 7.02 1.96
CA PHE A 294 -18.87 7.53 1.58
C PHE A 294 -19.04 8.68 0.61
N ARG A 295 -18.40 9.80 0.91
CA ARG A 295 -18.44 11.02 0.14
C ARG A 295 -17.05 11.56 -0.11
N GLU A 296 -16.89 12.12 -1.29
CA GLU A 296 -15.83 13.05 -1.58
C GLU A 296 -16.15 14.37 -0.88
N THR A 297 -15.26 14.89 -0.04
CA THR A 297 -15.47 16.20 0.58
C THR A 297 -14.43 17.20 0.12
N TYR A 298 -14.88 18.41 -0.20
CA TYR A 298 -14.02 19.52 -0.57
C TYR A 298 -13.79 20.47 0.59
N LYS A 299 -14.46 20.24 1.73
CA LYS A 299 -14.30 21.06 2.93
C LYS A 299 -12.85 21.02 3.41
N GLY A 300 -12.29 22.20 3.67
CA GLY A 300 -10.88 22.35 4.05
C GLY A 300 -9.92 22.31 2.85
N ASP A 301 -10.40 22.16 1.62
CA ASP A 301 -9.61 22.48 0.44
C ASP A 301 -9.41 23.99 0.32
N LYS A 302 -8.27 24.43 -0.23
CA LYS A 302 -7.97 25.86 -0.36
C LYS A 302 -8.86 26.56 -1.41
N TRP A 303 -9.24 25.83 -2.45
CA TRP A 303 -9.89 26.38 -3.63
C TRP A 303 -11.35 25.97 -3.72
N ASP A 304 -11.63 24.71 -3.41
CA ASP A 304 -12.93 24.11 -3.66
C ASP A 304 -13.76 23.94 -2.37
N ALA A 305 -13.40 24.62 -1.27
CA ALA A 305 -14.04 24.50 0.04
C ALA A 305 -15.57 24.65 0.04
N ALA A 306 -16.09 25.43 -0.92
CA ALA A 306 -17.51 25.72 -1.08
C ALA A 306 -18.26 24.70 -1.96
N LYS A 307 -17.56 23.81 -2.67
CA LYS A 307 -18.16 22.77 -3.50
C LYS A 307 -18.87 21.74 -2.60
N PRO A 308 -20.10 21.32 -2.94
CA PRO A 308 -20.82 20.32 -2.15
C PRO A 308 -20.10 18.97 -2.19
N ASP A 309 -20.25 18.19 -1.11
CA ASP A 309 -19.70 16.84 -1.02
C ASP A 309 -20.33 15.94 -2.11
N ALA A 310 -19.50 15.22 -2.88
CA ALA A 310 -19.97 14.32 -3.93
C ALA A 310 -20.15 12.89 -3.38
N PRO A 311 -21.24 12.18 -3.72
CA PRO A 311 -21.41 10.78 -3.30
C PRO A 311 -20.38 9.87 -3.99
N ILE A 312 -19.84 8.91 -3.25
CA ILE A 312 -18.97 7.84 -3.79
C ILE A 312 -19.71 6.51 -3.75
N GLU A 313 -20.12 6.06 -2.56
CA GLU A 313 -20.77 4.77 -2.36
C GLU A 313 -21.58 4.77 -1.05
N GLU A 314 -22.58 3.89 -0.94
CA GLU A 314 -23.36 3.69 0.28
C GLU A 314 -23.45 2.21 0.64
N VAL A 315 -23.02 1.87 1.86
CA VAL A 315 -23.02 0.48 2.34
C VAL A 315 -23.81 0.39 3.64
N SER A 316 -24.80 -0.51 3.67
CA SER A 316 -25.58 -0.78 4.87
C SER A 316 -25.14 -2.08 5.54
N VAL A 317 -25.13 -2.10 6.86
CA VAL A 317 -24.71 -3.24 7.68
C VAL A 317 -25.54 -3.31 8.96
N VAL A 318 -25.84 -4.53 9.41
CA VAL A 318 -26.47 -4.75 10.71
C VAL A 318 -25.38 -5.05 11.73
N VAL A 319 -25.34 -4.26 12.79
CA VAL A 319 -24.33 -4.33 13.86
C VAL A 319 -25.00 -4.77 15.15
N PRO A 320 -24.74 -6.00 15.63
CA PRO A 320 -25.25 -6.47 16.91
C PRO A 320 -24.80 -5.59 18.08
N SER A 321 -25.54 -5.65 19.18
CA SER A 321 -25.19 -4.90 20.39
C SER A 321 -23.77 -5.24 20.87
N GLY A 322 -22.95 -4.22 21.08
CA GLY A 322 -21.58 -4.36 21.56
C GLY A 322 -20.57 -4.86 20.52
N GLU A 323 -21.01 -5.13 19.30
CA GLU A 323 -20.13 -5.62 18.24
C GLU A 323 -19.64 -4.50 17.32
N GLN A 324 -18.64 -4.85 16.51
CA GLN A 324 -18.17 -4.05 15.39
C GLN A 324 -18.40 -4.82 14.10
N ARG A 325 -18.66 -4.09 13.01
CA ARG A 325 -18.70 -4.63 11.66
C ARG A 325 -17.86 -3.78 10.73
N GLU A 326 -17.11 -4.44 9.87
CA GLU A 326 -16.43 -3.80 8.76
C GLU A 326 -17.42 -3.62 7.60
N VAL A 327 -17.43 -2.42 7.03
CA VAL A 327 -17.98 -2.18 5.69
C VAL A 327 -16.83 -1.83 4.76
N THR A 328 -16.89 -2.35 3.54
CA THR A 328 -15.81 -2.19 2.57
C THR A 328 -16.35 -2.10 1.16
N PHE A 329 -15.69 -1.29 0.33
CA PHE A 329 -15.96 -1.24 -1.11
C PHE A 329 -14.67 -0.88 -1.87
N GLN A 330 -14.68 -1.13 -3.17
CA GLN A 330 -13.56 -0.80 -4.06
C GLN A 330 -13.88 0.48 -4.83
N TRP A 331 -12.93 1.40 -4.83
CA TRP A 331 -13.02 2.70 -5.48
C TRP A 331 -11.89 2.83 -6.50
N ASP A 332 -12.22 3.29 -7.71
CA ASP A 332 -11.23 3.58 -8.74
C ASP A 332 -10.70 5.01 -8.56
N SER A 333 -9.39 5.12 -8.27
CA SER A 333 -8.72 6.40 -8.07
C SER A 333 -8.37 7.14 -9.37
N SER A 334 -8.81 6.64 -10.53
CA SER A 334 -8.56 7.25 -11.85
C SER A 334 -9.03 8.70 -11.92
N GLY A 335 -8.10 9.61 -12.24
CA GLY A 335 -8.35 11.05 -12.41
C GLY A 335 -8.21 11.86 -11.11
N TYR A 336 -8.08 11.23 -9.95
CA TYR A 336 -8.10 11.93 -8.66
C TYR A 336 -6.77 12.57 -8.24
N ALA A 337 -5.73 12.48 -9.08
CA ALA A 337 -4.53 13.32 -8.97
C ALA A 337 -4.76 14.73 -9.55
N TRP A 338 -5.90 15.00 -10.19
CA TRP A 338 -6.20 16.28 -10.82
C TRP A 338 -7.60 16.77 -10.42
N PHE A 339 -7.78 18.08 -10.44
CA PHE A 339 -9.12 18.67 -10.49
C PHE A 339 -9.59 18.71 -11.94
N ASP A 340 -10.91 18.83 -12.16
CA ASP A 340 -11.53 18.86 -13.50
C ASP A 340 -10.98 19.98 -14.40
N ASP A 341 -10.42 21.04 -13.81
CA ASP A 341 -9.80 22.18 -14.50
C ASP A 341 -8.29 22.00 -14.77
N GLY A 342 -7.74 20.83 -14.49
CA GLY A 342 -6.34 20.47 -14.72
C GLY A 342 -5.37 20.93 -13.63
N ARG A 343 -5.84 21.57 -12.56
CA ARG A 343 -4.98 21.89 -11.41
C ARG A 343 -4.57 20.60 -10.68
N PRO A 344 -3.35 20.55 -10.11
CA PRO A 344 -2.89 19.39 -9.36
C PRO A 344 -3.69 19.21 -8.07
N ARG A 345 -4.03 17.96 -7.77
CA ARG A 345 -4.76 17.57 -6.56
C ARG A 345 -3.90 16.65 -5.70
N LEU A 346 -3.27 17.24 -4.69
CA LEU A 346 -2.31 16.52 -3.85
C LEU A 346 -2.97 15.58 -2.82
N VAL A 347 -4.20 15.90 -2.41
CA VAL A 347 -4.93 15.17 -1.38
C VAL A 347 -6.40 15.03 -1.77
N GLN A 348 -6.86 13.78 -1.80
CA GLN A 348 -8.25 13.41 -1.79
C GLN A 348 -8.76 13.34 -0.35
N ARG A 349 -9.92 13.93 -0.05
CA ARG A 349 -10.56 13.78 1.27
C ARG A 349 -11.79 12.90 1.12
N ILE A 350 -11.81 11.80 1.86
CA ILE A 350 -12.92 10.85 1.87
C ILE A 350 -13.59 10.96 3.24
N ARG A 351 -14.87 11.24 3.22
CA ARG A 351 -15.72 11.35 4.39
C ARG A 351 -16.65 10.15 4.44
N ALA A 352 -16.58 9.38 5.52
CA ALA A 352 -17.59 8.41 5.87
C ALA A 352 -18.63 9.09 6.77
N GLU A 353 -19.89 9.15 6.36
CA GLU A 353 -21.01 9.60 7.17
C GLU A 353 -21.83 8.39 7.61
N LEU A 354 -22.00 8.22 8.91
CA LEU A 354 -22.78 7.13 9.48
C LEU A 354 -24.19 7.61 9.78
N GLU A 355 -25.18 6.88 9.30
CA GLU A 355 -26.59 7.10 9.56
C GLU A 355 -27.22 5.96 10.36
N ASP A 356 -28.11 6.33 11.27
CA ASP A 356 -29.01 5.46 12.03
C ASP A 356 -30.44 5.89 11.73
N ALA A 357 -31.27 4.98 11.21
CA ALA A 357 -32.64 5.26 10.78
C ALA A 357 -32.77 6.51 9.85
N GLY A 358 -31.81 6.67 8.92
CA GLY A 358 -31.79 7.77 7.95
C GLY A 358 -31.36 9.13 8.53
N LYS A 359 -30.92 9.18 9.79
CA LYS A 359 -30.37 10.39 10.41
C LYS A 359 -28.88 10.20 10.62
N LYS A 360 -28.09 11.19 10.20
CA LYS A 360 -26.65 11.22 10.48
C LYS A 360 -26.37 11.23 11.99
N VAL A 361 -25.55 10.29 12.44
CA VAL A 361 -25.16 10.07 13.84
C VAL A 361 -23.67 10.25 14.10
N ASP A 362 -22.82 10.02 13.10
CA ASP A 362 -21.37 10.21 13.22
C ASP A 362 -20.76 10.52 11.84
N ASP A 363 -19.54 11.04 11.81
CA ASP A 363 -18.73 11.11 10.59
C ASP A 363 -17.24 11.10 10.85
N MET A 364 -16.49 10.62 9.87
CA MET A 364 -15.04 10.57 9.91
C MET A 364 -14.48 10.97 8.55
N THR A 365 -13.58 11.95 8.53
CA THR A 365 -12.85 12.34 7.32
C THR A 365 -11.42 11.83 7.39
N ARG A 366 -10.93 11.28 6.28
CA ARG A 366 -9.55 10.85 6.10
C ARG A 366 -8.98 11.42 4.81
N ASN A 367 -7.72 11.81 4.89
CA ASN A 367 -6.95 12.27 3.74
C ASN A 367 -6.31 11.07 3.05
N LEU A 368 -6.33 11.06 1.73
CA LEU A 368 -5.68 10.09 0.88
C LEU A 368 -4.87 10.86 -0.16
N LYS A 369 -3.56 10.68 -0.15
CA LYS A 369 -2.69 11.21 -1.19
C LYS A 369 -2.82 10.34 -2.44
N VAL A 370 -3.07 10.96 -3.58
CA VAL A 370 -3.13 10.29 -4.89
C VAL A 370 -2.08 10.94 -5.78
N ALA A 371 -1.00 10.23 -6.09
CA ALA A 371 0.03 10.72 -7.00
C ALA A 371 -0.33 10.38 -8.45
N PRO A 372 0.03 11.20 -9.45
CA PRO A 372 -0.24 10.88 -10.85
C PRO A 372 0.48 9.59 -11.28
N LYS A 373 -0.01 8.98 -12.37
CA LYS A 373 0.63 7.80 -12.98
C LYS A 373 2.10 8.10 -13.31
N PRO A 374 3.01 7.13 -13.15
CA PRO A 374 4.38 7.28 -13.60
C PRO A 374 4.43 7.50 -15.11
N VAL A 375 5.32 8.39 -15.55
CA VAL A 375 5.49 8.72 -16.97
C VAL A 375 6.73 8.02 -17.50
N VAL A 376 6.55 7.08 -18.41
CA VAL A 376 7.65 6.40 -19.10
C VAL A 376 8.04 7.19 -20.33
N LEU A 377 9.32 7.59 -20.42
CA LEU A 377 9.83 8.51 -21.41
C LEU A 377 10.71 7.76 -22.43
N VAL A 378 10.28 7.75 -23.69
CA VAL A 378 10.82 6.87 -24.75
C VAL A 378 11.51 7.69 -25.84
N HIS A 379 12.84 7.60 -25.91
CA HIS A 379 13.65 8.38 -26.85
C HIS A 379 13.62 7.83 -28.30
N GLY A 380 14.09 8.63 -29.25
CA GLY A 380 14.12 8.31 -30.68
C GLY A 380 15.44 7.71 -31.18
N LEU A 381 15.61 7.76 -32.51
CA LEU A 381 16.85 7.44 -33.23
C LEU A 381 18.00 8.35 -32.74
N TRP A 382 19.21 7.80 -32.65
CA TRP A 382 20.43 8.54 -32.32
C TRP A 382 20.36 9.34 -31.02
N SER A 383 19.67 8.76 -30.04
CA SER A 383 19.47 9.38 -28.74
C SER A 383 19.56 8.33 -27.64
N ASN A 384 19.44 8.78 -26.41
CA ASN A 384 19.43 7.96 -25.20
C ASN A 384 18.60 8.66 -24.12
N TRP A 385 18.48 8.03 -22.95
CA TRP A 385 17.66 8.50 -21.84
C TRP A 385 17.99 9.93 -21.36
N ARG A 386 19.23 10.42 -21.55
CA ARG A 386 19.67 11.73 -21.05
C ARG A 386 18.89 12.89 -21.67
N THR A 387 18.32 12.70 -22.85
CA THR A 387 17.44 13.71 -23.49
C THR A 387 16.24 14.08 -22.61
N TRP A 388 15.88 13.21 -21.66
CA TRP A 388 14.75 13.39 -20.75
C TRP A 388 15.16 13.88 -19.36
N GLU A 389 16.45 14.12 -19.07
CA GLU A 389 16.93 14.59 -17.75
C GLU A 389 16.12 15.78 -17.18
N PRO A 390 15.74 16.81 -17.97
CA PRO A 390 14.97 17.94 -17.44
C PRO A 390 13.54 17.60 -17.02
N TRP A 391 12.97 16.48 -17.49
CA TRP A 391 11.55 16.18 -17.33
C TRP A 391 11.14 15.94 -15.89
N GLN A 392 11.99 15.31 -15.08
CA GLN A 392 11.65 15.09 -13.68
C GLN A 392 11.39 16.42 -12.95
N ASN A 393 12.16 17.47 -13.26
CA ASN A 393 11.91 18.79 -12.69
C ASN A 393 10.58 19.38 -13.18
N ILE A 394 10.28 19.26 -14.48
CA ILE A 394 9.00 19.73 -15.06
C ILE A 394 7.81 19.06 -14.34
N LEU A 395 7.82 17.72 -14.22
CA LEU A 395 6.75 16.99 -13.54
C LEU A 395 6.62 17.40 -12.07
N THR A 396 7.74 17.58 -11.38
CA THR A 396 7.75 18.03 -9.98
C THR A 396 7.16 19.43 -9.82
N THR A 397 7.49 20.37 -10.70
CA THR A 397 6.94 21.73 -10.66
C THR A 397 5.47 21.81 -11.06
N SER A 398 5.01 20.89 -11.92
CA SER A 398 3.63 20.87 -12.41
C SER A 398 2.66 20.22 -11.43
N HIS A 399 3.12 19.27 -10.61
CA HIS A 399 2.27 18.57 -9.64
C HIS A 399 2.96 18.43 -8.28
N SER A 400 3.88 17.48 -8.16
CA SER A 400 4.62 17.20 -6.92
C SER A 400 5.82 16.30 -7.18
N TYR A 401 6.69 16.15 -6.17
CA TYR A 401 7.83 15.22 -6.19
C TYR A 401 7.43 13.76 -6.41
N ASP A 402 6.16 13.41 -6.22
CA ASP A 402 5.64 12.05 -6.39
C ASP A 402 5.29 11.73 -7.84
N TRP A 403 5.17 12.74 -8.71
CA TRP A 403 5.03 12.50 -10.15
C TRP A 403 6.39 12.16 -10.75
N LYS A 404 6.61 10.87 -10.99
CA LYS A 404 7.91 10.33 -11.39
C LYS A 404 8.03 10.09 -12.88
N ALA A 405 9.15 10.55 -13.42
CA ALA A 405 9.61 10.27 -14.77
C ALA A 405 10.45 9.00 -14.79
N PHE A 406 10.28 8.18 -15.82
CA PHE A 406 11.03 6.95 -16.07
C PHE A 406 11.62 6.98 -17.49
N PRO A 407 12.74 7.68 -17.71
CA PRO A 407 13.49 7.63 -18.97
C PRO A 407 14.02 6.23 -19.26
N VAL A 408 13.55 5.61 -20.33
CA VAL A 408 13.96 4.25 -20.70
C VAL A 408 15.47 4.20 -20.96
N GLY A 409 16.19 3.40 -20.16
CA GLY A 409 17.64 3.27 -20.22
C GLY A 409 18.42 4.00 -19.12
N GLU A 410 17.78 4.83 -18.28
CA GLU A 410 18.45 5.45 -17.11
C GLU A 410 18.93 4.37 -16.12
N LYS A 411 18.11 3.33 -15.91
CA LYS A 411 18.44 2.10 -15.17
C LYS A 411 18.59 0.93 -16.13
N PRO A 412 19.75 0.75 -16.79
CA PRO A 412 19.91 -0.21 -17.88
C PRO A 412 19.64 -1.67 -17.48
N GLU A 413 19.77 -2.02 -16.20
CA GLU A 413 19.39 -3.32 -15.63
C GLU A 413 17.90 -3.66 -15.81
N HIS A 414 17.06 -2.64 -15.97
CA HIS A 414 15.61 -2.75 -16.17
C HIS A 414 15.19 -2.62 -17.63
N GLY A 415 16.13 -2.43 -18.55
CA GLY A 415 15.87 -2.27 -19.98
C GLY A 415 16.63 -1.07 -20.55
N ARG A 416 17.24 -1.25 -21.71
CA ARG A 416 17.94 -0.19 -22.44
C ARG A 416 17.68 -0.32 -23.93
N MET A 417 17.08 0.71 -24.52
CA MET A 417 16.93 0.76 -25.97
C MET A 417 18.27 1.02 -26.64
N SER A 418 18.46 0.44 -27.83
CA SER A 418 19.62 0.66 -28.69
C SER A 418 19.15 1.19 -30.04
N THR A 419 19.16 2.51 -30.16
CA THR A 419 18.72 3.24 -31.37
C THR A 419 19.84 4.10 -31.96
N GLY A 420 21.09 3.86 -31.56
CA GLY A 420 22.28 4.58 -32.04
C GLY A 420 22.97 5.43 -30.97
N GLU A 421 22.36 5.68 -29.81
CA GLU A 421 22.93 6.35 -28.61
C GLU A 421 23.37 7.82 -28.79
N GLU A 422 23.96 8.20 -29.92
CA GLU A 422 24.42 9.56 -30.26
C GLU A 422 24.13 9.91 -31.74
N PRO A 423 23.95 11.21 -32.07
CA PRO A 423 23.78 11.71 -33.43
C PRO A 423 24.84 11.23 -34.42
N GLY A 424 24.40 10.61 -35.51
CA GLY A 424 25.26 10.25 -36.64
C GLY A 424 26.13 9.01 -36.43
N THR A 425 25.98 8.30 -35.31
CA THR A 425 26.60 6.97 -35.16
C THR A 425 25.95 5.97 -36.10
N LEU A 426 26.76 5.06 -36.65
CA LEU A 426 26.31 4.09 -37.65
C LEU A 426 26.60 2.65 -37.21
N GLY A 427 26.65 2.42 -35.89
CA GLY A 427 26.84 1.11 -35.29
C GLY A 427 25.55 0.27 -35.33
N PRO A 428 25.64 -1.02 -34.94
CA PRO A 428 24.47 -1.89 -34.84
C PRO A 428 23.44 -1.32 -33.86
N THR A 429 22.17 -1.36 -34.26
CA THR A 429 21.01 -0.97 -33.44
C THR A 429 20.05 -2.13 -33.31
N ASN A 430 19.22 -2.09 -32.27
CA ASN A 430 18.07 -2.99 -32.16
C ASN A 430 17.00 -2.63 -33.19
N THR A 431 16.14 -3.61 -33.51
CA THR A 431 14.88 -3.36 -34.23
C THR A 431 13.85 -2.67 -33.34
N ILE A 432 12.78 -2.15 -33.92
CA ILE A 432 11.60 -1.64 -33.21
C ILE A 432 11.05 -2.71 -32.26
N VAL A 433 11.01 -3.98 -32.71
CA VAL A 433 10.53 -5.12 -31.89
C VAL A 433 11.45 -5.37 -30.70
N GLN A 434 12.76 -5.39 -30.92
CA GLN A 434 13.72 -5.59 -29.82
C GLN A 434 13.71 -4.43 -28.83
N ASN A 435 13.54 -3.19 -29.30
CA ASN A 435 13.40 -2.03 -28.41
C ASN A 435 12.06 -2.02 -27.67
N ALA A 436 10.99 -2.58 -28.24
CA ALA A 436 9.70 -2.73 -27.57
C ALA A 436 9.80 -3.67 -26.35
N ASP A 437 10.57 -4.76 -26.45
CA ASP A 437 10.88 -5.64 -25.31
C ASP A 437 11.60 -4.87 -24.19
N GLN A 438 12.57 -4.03 -24.55
CA GLN A 438 13.28 -3.18 -23.59
C GLN A 438 12.36 -2.16 -22.92
N LEU A 439 11.44 -1.57 -23.69
CA LEU A 439 10.40 -0.69 -23.16
C LEU A 439 9.49 -1.44 -22.18
N GLY A 440 9.04 -2.65 -22.51
CA GLY A 440 8.18 -3.45 -21.64
C GLY A 440 8.78 -3.76 -20.28
N ARG A 441 10.08 -4.09 -20.25
CA ARG A 441 10.83 -4.30 -19.00
C ARG A 441 10.93 -3.02 -18.18
N TYR A 442 11.08 -1.87 -18.84
CA TYR A 442 11.16 -0.57 -18.17
C TYR A 442 9.80 -0.10 -17.64
N VAL A 443 8.71 -0.38 -18.36
CA VAL A 443 7.33 -0.16 -17.89
C VAL A 443 7.08 -0.96 -16.61
N GLU A 444 7.43 -2.25 -16.59
CA GLU A 444 7.28 -3.08 -15.39
C GLU A 444 8.11 -2.55 -14.21
N TYR A 445 9.31 -2.03 -14.47
CA TYR A 445 10.12 -1.36 -13.46
C TYR A 445 9.43 -0.13 -12.88
N ALA A 446 8.90 0.77 -13.73
CA ALA A 446 8.17 1.95 -13.29
C ALA A 446 6.96 1.59 -12.40
N GLN A 447 6.23 0.54 -12.78
CA GLN A 447 5.10 0.02 -12.00
C GLN A 447 5.53 -0.54 -10.64
N LYS A 448 6.60 -1.34 -10.58
CA LYS A 448 7.14 -1.88 -9.32
C LYS A 448 7.65 -0.79 -8.39
N ASP A 449 8.36 0.19 -8.94
CA ASP A 449 8.97 1.27 -8.17
C ASP A 449 7.93 2.23 -7.58
N ARG A 450 6.80 2.45 -8.28
CA ARG A 450 5.71 3.33 -7.82
C ARG A 450 4.50 2.62 -7.23
N ASN A 451 4.47 1.29 -7.23
CA ASN A 451 3.27 0.51 -6.94
C ASN A 451 2.06 0.92 -7.81
N ALA A 452 2.29 1.07 -9.12
CA ALA A 452 1.30 1.56 -10.08
C ALA A 452 0.80 0.44 -11.00
N TRP A 453 -0.51 0.29 -11.15
CA TRP A 453 -1.08 -0.65 -12.12
C TRP A 453 -1.13 -0.10 -13.55
N HIS A 454 -1.05 1.21 -13.72
CA HIS A 454 -1.06 1.87 -15.02
C HIS A 454 0.02 2.95 -15.11
N VAL A 455 0.52 3.18 -16.32
CA VAL A 455 1.55 4.19 -16.64
C VAL A 455 1.08 5.05 -17.81
N ASP A 456 1.62 6.25 -17.94
CA ASP A 456 1.52 7.02 -19.18
C ASP A 456 2.84 6.95 -19.95
N ILE A 457 2.78 6.91 -21.27
CA ILE A 457 3.96 6.94 -22.13
C ILE A 457 4.03 8.27 -22.87
N VAL A 458 5.19 8.92 -22.81
CA VAL A 458 5.54 10.03 -23.68
C VAL A 458 6.73 9.61 -24.52
N ALA A 459 6.54 9.60 -25.83
CA ALA A 459 7.49 9.04 -26.77
C ALA A 459 7.86 10.06 -27.85
N HIS A 460 9.15 10.13 -28.18
CA HIS A 460 9.67 11.04 -29.20
C HIS A 460 10.13 10.27 -30.44
N SER A 461 9.80 10.80 -31.62
CA SER A 461 10.31 10.29 -32.90
C SER A 461 10.07 8.77 -33.03
N MET A 462 11.11 7.98 -33.35
CA MET A 462 11.09 6.51 -33.41
C MET A 462 10.50 5.85 -32.15
N GLY A 463 10.63 6.48 -30.98
CA GLY A 463 10.09 5.99 -29.70
C GLY A 463 8.57 5.77 -29.75
N GLY A 464 7.84 6.55 -30.54
CA GLY A 464 6.40 6.36 -30.70
C GLY A 464 6.06 5.07 -31.47
N LEU A 465 6.84 4.70 -32.48
CA LEU A 465 6.68 3.42 -33.19
C LEU A 465 7.03 2.24 -32.28
N ILE A 466 8.08 2.37 -31.47
CA ILE A 466 8.46 1.38 -30.44
C ILE A 466 7.32 1.21 -29.43
N SER A 467 6.74 2.30 -28.94
CA SER A 467 5.61 2.27 -27.99
C SER A 467 4.36 1.64 -28.60
N ARG A 468 4.04 1.96 -29.87
CA ARG A 468 2.94 1.33 -30.60
C ARG A 468 3.14 -0.18 -30.77
N ARG A 469 4.38 -0.61 -31.06
CA ARG A 469 4.74 -2.03 -31.17
C ARG A 469 4.55 -2.75 -29.83
N TYR A 470 5.02 -2.15 -28.75
CA TYR A 470 4.87 -2.68 -27.40
C TYR A 470 3.38 -2.86 -27.03
N ILE A 471 2.58 -1.80 -27.20
CA ILE A 471 1.13 -1.84 -26.93
C ILE A 471 0.47 -2.97 -27.73
N HIS A 472 0.74 -3.04 -29.03
CA HIS A 472 0.14 -4.03 -29.90
C HIS A 472 0.45 -5.48 -29.48
N ALA A 473 1.72 -5.82 -29.24
CA ALA A 473 2.14 -7.21 -29.11
C ALA A 473 2.47 -7.68 -27.69
N GLU A 474 2.99 -6.80 -26.84
CA GLU A 474 3.68 -7.21 -25.61
C GLU A 474 2.96 -6.73 -24.35
N MET A 475 2.19 -5.64 -24.43
CA MET A 475 1.46 -5.07 -23.29
C MET A 475 0.46 -6.08 -22.69
N PRO A 476 0.62 -6.50 -21.42
CA PRO A 476 -0.35 -7.33 -20.70
C PRO A 476 -1.71 -6.65 -20.52
N SER A 477 -2.67 -7.45 -20.07
CA SER A 477 -3.98 -6.99 -19.59
C SER A 477 -4.11 -7.29 -18.09
N PHE A 478 -4.84 -6.45 -17.37
CA PHE A 478 -5.11 -6.61 -15.94
C PHE A 478 -6.59 -6.88 -15.67
N ALA A 479 -6.90 -7.33 -14.45
CA ALA A 479 -8.24 -7.79 -14.09
C ALA A 479 -9.25 -6.66 -13.91
N ASP A 480 -8.82 -5.41 -13.75
CA ASP A 480 -9.69 -4.23 -13.80
C ASP A 480 -10.16 -3.86 -15.21
N GLY A 481 -9.67 -4.55 -16.24
CA GLY A 481 -10.03 -4.31 -17.64
C GLY A 481 -9.43 -3.02 -18.23
N LYS A 482 -8.57 -2.29 -17.49
CA LYS A 482 -7.91 -1.07 -17.96
C LYS A 482 -6.55 -1.41 -18.60
N PRO A 483 -6.10 -0.64 -19.60
CA PRO A 483 -4.82 -0.90 -20.24
C PRO A 483 -3.66 -0.55 -19.30
N GLN A 484 -2.57 -1.33 -19.33
CA GLN A 484 -1.35 -1.01 -18.58
C GLN A 484 -0.78 0.37 -18.95
N VAL A 485 -0.81 0.72 -20.24
CA VAL A 485 -0.52 2.07 -20.71
C VAL A 485 -1.83 2.83 -20.79
N ALA A 486 -2.05 3.78 -19.88
CA ALA A 486 -3.27 4.57 -19.85
C ALA A 486 -3.35 5.55 -21.04
N HIS A 487 -2.24 6.20 -21.41
CA HIS A 487 -2.14 7.05 -22.59
C HIS A 487 -0.77 6.93 -23.28
N LEU A 488 -0.76 7.11 -24.61
CA LEU A 488 0.47 7.30 -25.39
C LEU A 488 0.47 8.68 -26.06
N VAL A 489 1.38 9.56 -25.62
CA VAL A 489 1.66 10.84 -26.26
C VAL A 489 2.87 10.70 -27.16
N MET A 490 2.72 11.07 -28.44
CA MET A 490 3.78 11.00 -29.44
C MET A 490 4.22 12.39 -29.90
N LEU A 491 5.51 12.66 -29.79
CA LEU A 491 6.14 13.93 -30.15
C LEU A 491 6.96 13.72 -31.44
N GLY A 492 6.47 14.24 -32.57
CA GLY A 492 7.17 14.16 -33.86
C GLY A 492 7.38 12.72 -34.37
N THR A 493 6.60 11.74 -33.92
CA THR A 493 6.76 10.34 -34.36
C THR A 493 6.43 10.17 -35.84
N PRO A 494 7.29 9.60 -36.69
CA PRO A 494 6.98 9.36 -38.10
C PRO A 494 6.02 8.17 -38.27
N ASN A 495 4.74 8.35 -37.93
CA ASN A 495 3.71 7.31 -38.01
C ASN A 495 3.46 6.80 -39.44
N GLN A 496 3.91 7.51 -40.48
CA GLN A 496 3.94 7.06 -41.88
C GLN A 496 5.37 6.96 -42.46
N GLY A 497 6.39 6.98 -41.60
CA GLY A 497 7.80 7.00 -41.98
C GLY A 497 8.34 8.39 -42.32
N SER A 498 9.65 8.46 -42.55
CA SER A 498 10.37 9.70 -42.84
C SER A 498 11.04 9.62 -44.21
N SER A 499 10.77 10.61 -45.07
CA SER A 499 11.47 10.74 -46.35
C SER A 499 12.96 11.08 -46.17
N CYS A 500 13.37 11.67 -45.04
CA CYS A 500 14.79 11.79 -44.71
C CYS A 500 15.42 10.41 -44.50
N ALA A 501 14.73 9.50 -43.80
CA ALA A 501 15.23 8.13 -43.59
C ALA A 501 15.38 7.35 -44.90
N ASP A 502 14.47 7.54 -45.87
CA ASP A 502 14.58 6.97 -47.21
C ASP A 502 15.88 7.42 -47.91
N LEU A 503 16.16 8.73 -47.89
CA LEU A 503 17.36 9.31 -48.52
C LEU A 503 18.65 8.86 -47.83
N MET A 504 18.67 8.89 -46.50
CA MET A 504 19.85 8.57 -45.71
C MET A 504 20.18 7.07 -45.76
N SER A 505 19.17 6.20 -45.70
CA SER A 505 19.39 4.76 -45.84
C SER A 505 19.98 4.41 -47.20
N ALA A 506 19.44 4.97 -48.28
CA ALA A 506 19.97 4.74 -49.62
C ALA A 506 21.44 5.17 -49.75
N ALA A 507 21.80 6.32 -49.16
CA ALA A 507 23.18 6.80 -49.15
C ALA A 507 24.12 5.86 -48.37
N LEU A 508 23.69 5.32 -47.22
CA LEU A 508 24.48 4.34 -46.46
C LEU A 508 24.65 3.02 -47.22
N GLU A 509 23.58 2.51 -47.82
CA GLU A 509 23.58 1.25 -48.56
C GLU A 509 24.53 1.30 -49.77
N LEU A 510 24.61 2.45 -50.46
CA LEU A 510 25.60 2.68 -51.53
C LEU A 510 27.05 2.59 -51.05
N THR A 511 27.31 2.83 -49.76
CA THR A 511 28.64 2.69 -49.14
C THR A 511 28.85 1.33 -48.48
N GLY A 512 27.94 0.37 -48.68
CA GLY A 512 28.00 -0.97 -48.08
C GLY A 512 27.70 -0.99 -46.58
N ARG A 513 27.02 0.04 -46.06
CA ARG A 513 26.68 0.20 -44.64
C ARG A 513 25.17 0.14 -44.47
N SER A 514 24.70 -0.34 -43.33
CA SER A 514 23.27 -0.31 -42.98
C SER A 514 23.08 -0.06 -41.49
N MET A 515 21.92 0.49 -41.15
CA MET A 515 21.46 0.68 -39.78
C MET A 515 20.01 0.28 -39.69
N THR A 516 19.72 -0.74 -38.88
CA THR A 516 18.37 -1.28 -38.71
C THR A 516 17.37 -0.21 -38.28
N ALA A 517 17.73 0.61 -37.28
CA ALA A 517 16.84 1.64 -36.75
C ALA A 517 16.48 2.71 -37.81
N LEU A 518 17.42 3.07 -38.70
CA LEU A 518 17.15 4.01 -39.78
C LEU A 518 16.31 3.37 -40.90
N GLN A 519 16.58 2.10 -41.22
CA GLN A 519 15.81 1.35 -42.21
C GLN A 519 14.34 1.16 -41.79
N GLU A 520 14.08 0.98 -40.50
CA GLU A 520 12.73 0.84 -39.96
C GLU A 520 11.94 2.15 -39.89
N LEU A 521 12.59 3.30 -40.12
CA LEU A 521 11.94 4.61 -40.27
C LEU A 521 11.61 4.99 -41.72
N GLN A 522 12.06 4.20 -42.70
CA GLN A 522 11.70 4.40 -44.10
C GLN A 522 10.19 4.35 -44.30
N THR A 523 9.69 5.13 -45.26
CA THR A 523 8.25 5.19 -45.57
C THR A 523 7.68 3.82 -45.93
N SER A 524 8.44 3.03 -46.70
CA SER A 524 8.05 1.67 -47.08
C SER A 524 8.05 0.68 -45.91
N SER A 525 8.99 0.81 -44.97
CA SER A 525 9.08 0.00 -43.76
C SER A 525 7.93 0.31 -42.81
N VAL A 526 7.65 1.60 -42.57
CA VAL A 526 6.56 2.02 -41.67
C VAL A 526 5.19 1.69 -42.27
N ALA A 527 5.03 1.69 -43.60
CA ALA A 527 3.81 1.18 -44.24
C ALA A 527 3.56 -0.31 -43.91
N LYS A 528 4.60 -1.15 -43.96
CA LYS A 528 4.50 -2.56 -43.54
C LYS A 528 4.24 -2.68 -42.04
N PHE A 529 4.90 -1.87 -41.23
CA PHE A 529 4.68 -1.80 -39.78
C PHE A 529 3.22 -1.49 -39.45
N ASN A 530 2.62 -0.48 -40.09
CA ASN A 530 1.22 -0.09 -39.88
C ASN A 530 0.24 -1.16 -40.35
N ALA A 531 0.60 -1.96 -41.36
CA ALA A 531 -0.24 -3.06 -41.83
C ALA A 531 -0.36 -4.21 -40.82
N VAL A 532 0.61 -4.37 -39.91
CA VAL A 532 0.63 -5.44 -38.91
C VAL A 532 0.46 -4.96 -37.47
N THR A 533 0.74 -3.69 -37.18
CA THR A 533 0.65 -3.10 -35.83
C THR A 533 -0.64 -2.29 -35.69
N THR A 534 -1.75 -3.00 -35.52
CA THR A 534 -3.11 -2.44 -35.55
C THR A 534 -3.76 -2.34 -34.16
N GLU A 535 -3.53 -3.33 -33.30
CA GLU A 535 -4.13 -3.39 -31.96
C GLU A 535 -3.67 -2.23 -31.06
N ARG A 536 -4.63 -1.39 -30.64
CA ARG A 536 -4.41 -0.32 -29.65
C ARG A 536 -4.71 -0.74 -28.22
N LYS A 537 -5.37 -1.89 -28.01
CA LYS A 537 -5.73 -2.41 -26.68
C LYS A 537 -6.39 -1.37 -25.74
N GLY A 538 -7.26 -0.52 -26.30
CA GLY A 538 -7.96 0.52 -25.54
C GLY A 538 -7.11 1.75 -25.19
N VAL A 539 -5.84 1.82 -25.61
CA VAL A 539 -4.96 2.96 -25.31
C VAL A 539 -5.28 4.16 -26.23
N PRO A 540 -5.72 5.31 -25.67
CA PRO A 540 -5.81 6.57 -26.40
C PRO A 540 -4.42 7.10 -26.81
N PHE A 541 -4.34 7.60 -28.04
CA PHE A 541 -3.11 8.17 -28.61
C PHE A 541 -3.30 9.67 -28.85
N SER A 542 -2.28 10.45 -28.52
CA SER A 542 -2.19 11.90 -28.78
C SER A 542 -0.93 12.21 -29.57
N VAL A 543 -0.96 13.19 -30.47
CA VAL A 543 0.20 13.56 -31.31
C VAL A 543 0.48 15.05 -31.29
N LEU A 544 1.75 15.41 -31.16
CA LEU A 544 2.26 16.74 -31.49
C LEU A 544 3.17 16.68 -32.72
N ALA A 545 2.87 17.48 -33.73
CA ALA A 545 3.66 17.59 -34.96
C ALA A 545 4.34 18.97 -35.09
N GLY A 546 5.64 18.98 -35.37
CA GLY A 546 6.41 20.22 -35.59
C GLY A 546 6.28 20.77 -37.01
N THR A 547 6.30 22.10 -37.15
CA THR A 547 5.99 22.82 -38.41
C THR A 547 6.85 24.06 -38.66
N ILE A 548 8.05 24.13 -38.08
CA ILE A 548 8.89 25.34 -38.18
C ILE A 548 9.86 25.34 -39.38
N VAL A 549 10.24 24.17 -39.89
CA VAL A 549 11.27 24.01 -40.93
C VAL A 549 10.64 24.05 -42.33
N PRO A 550 11.23 24.82 -43.27
CA PRO A 550 10.84 24.76 -44.69
C PRO A 550 11.00 23.36 -45.33
N PRO A 551 10.51 23.16 -46.57
CA PRO A 551 10.67 21.92 -47.30
C PRO A 551 12.10 21.35 -47.30
N VAL A 552 12.26 20.10 -46.88
CA VAL A 552 13.55 19.40 -46.77
C VAL A 552 13.35 17.89 -46.98
N CYS A 553 14.38 17.15 -47.39
CA CYS A 553 14.30 15.68 -47.58
C CYS A 553 13.13 15.18 -48.45
N ARG A 554 12.73 15.94 -49.49
CA ARG A 554 11.53 15.66 -50.31
C ARG A 554 10.19 15.78 -49.55
N ILE A 555 10.18 16.39 -48.37
CA ILE A 555 8.98 16.88 -47.70
C ILE A 555 8.67 18.26 -48.28
N PHE A 556 7.55 18.39 -49.00
CA PHE A 556 7.22 19.62 -49.75
C PHE A 556 6.38 20.63 -48.96
N SER A 557 6.23 20.44 -47.65
CA SER A 557 5.51 21.33 -46.74
C SER A 557 6.41 21.80 -45.60
N MET A 558 5.92 22.77 -44.81
CA MET A 558 6.51 23.02 -43.49
C MET A 558 6.48 21.74 -42.64
N ASN A 559 7.54 21.51 -41.86
CA ASN A 559 7.79 20.28 -41.12
C ASN A 559 8.70 20.54 -39.90
N ASP A 560 9.10 19.50 -39.18
CA ASP A 560 9.95 19.61 -37.99
C ASP A 560 11.46 19.45 -38.29
N GLY A 561 11.82 19.24 -39.56
CA GLY A 561 13.17 19.00 -40.06
C GLY A 561 13.40 17.57 -40.51
N VAL A 562 12.63 16.59 -40.01
CA VAL A 562 12.80 15.17 -40.37
C VAL A 562 11.49 14.39 -40.54
N VAL A 563 10.38 14.86 -39.99
CA VAL A 563 9.04 14.26 -40.09
C VAL A 563 8.04 15.27 -40.63
N ALA A 564 7.30 14.87 -41.67
CA ALA A 564 6.21 15.68 -42.19
C ALA A 564 5.01 15.67 -41.23
N PRO A 565 4.26 16.77 -41.07
CA PRO A 565 3.11 16.81 -40.16
C PRO A 565 2.06 15.73 -40.43
N MET A 566 1.80 15.43 -41.71
CA MET A 566 0.88 14.35 -42.10
C MET A 566 1.39 12.97 -41.66
N SER A 567 2.70 12.73 -41.76
CA SER A 567 3.31 11.49 -41.26
C SER A 567 3.22 11.39 -39.75
N ALA A 568 3.38 12.52 -39.04
CA ALA A 568 3.24 12.55 -37.59
C ALA A 568 1.81 12.28 -37.13
N ILE A 569 0.85 13.07 -37.63
CA ILE A 569 -0.58 13.00 -37.25
C ILE A 569 -1.20 11.66 -37.66
N TRP A 570 -0.89 11.18 -38.87
CA TRP A 570 -1.45 9.97 -39.44
C TRP A 570 -2.99 9.93 -39.33
N THR A 571 -3.57 8.98 -38.59
CA THR A 571 -5.03 8.81 -38.38
C THR A 571 -5.46 9.17 -36.96
N ILE A 572 -4.62 9.88 -36.20
CA ILE A 572 -4.83 10.11 -34.77
C ILE A 572 -5.66 11.39 -34.57
N ALA A 573 -6.83 11.22 -33.95
CA ALA A 573 -7.82 12.28 -33.81
C ALA A 573 -7.36 13.39 -32.85
N ASP A 574 -6.77 13.02 -31.72
CA ASP A 574 -6.19 13.98 -30.78
C ASP A 574 -4.80 14.39 -31.25
N ASN A 575 -4.72 15.51 -31.95
CA ASN A 575 -3.48 16.01 -32.51
C ASN A 575 -3.38 17.53 -32.46
N VAL A 576 -2.15 18.02 -32.38
CA VAL A 576 -1.82 19.44 -32.46
C VAL A 576 -0.59 19.65 -33.35
N GLN A 577 -0.59 20.75 -34.10
CA GLN A 577 0.59 21.22 -34.81
C GLN A 577 1.19 22.41 -34.08
N GLN A 578 2.50 22.43 -33.88
CA GLN A 578 3.21 23.52 -33.22
C GLN A 578 4.45 23.92 -34.03
N ARG A 579 4.85 25.19 -33.92
CA ARG A 579 6.06 25.70 -34.55
C ARG A 579 7.29 25.34 -33.71
N VAL A 580 7.71 24.08 -33.77
CA VAL A 580 8.87 23.53 -33.05
C VAL A 580 9.75 22.72 -33.99
N LEU A 581 11.06 22.63 -33.70
CA LEU A 581 11.98 21.72 -34.37
C LEU A 581 11.80 20.29 -33.84
N HIS A 582 12.27 19.29 -34.58
CA HIS A 582 12.20 17.91 -34.13
C HIS A 582 12.97 17.67 -32.81
N THR A 583 13.96 18.50 -32.49
CA THR A 583 14.79 18.38 -31.28
C THR A 583 14.36 19.27 -30.13
N ASP A 584 13.37 20.16 -30.35
CA ASP A 584 12.83 21.10 -29.37
C ASP A 584 11.49 20.57 -28.83
#